data_AF-A0A521I775-F1
#
_entry.id   AF-A0A521I775-F1
#
_cell.length_a   1.000
_cell.length_b   1.000
_cell.length_c   1.000
_cell.angle_alpha   90.00
_cell.angle_beta   90.00
_cell.angle_gamma   90.00
#
_symmetry.space_group_name_H-M   'P 1'
#
loop_
_entity.id
_entity.type
_entity.pdbx_description
1 polymer ?
#
loop_
_entity_poly.entity_id
_entity_poly.type
_entity_poly.pdbx_seq_one_letter_code
_entity_poly.pdbx_strand_id
1 'polypeptide(L)'
;MLKYIVTFLILLIAVSAIGYLFFPSNMLSVVGVVSNPQMDFLARTLGAALVALIPGLWVARNELESPVARAVLLGLVIYLFLGSLVDFYAYTQALVNSISLPSIAVRVLLGFVILWFMRKKRA
;
A
#
# COMPACT_ATOMS: atom_id res chain seq x y z
N MET A 1 -6.31 14.57 11.97
CA MET A 1 -6.81 13.21 11.66
C MET A 1 -6.11 12.58 10.46
N LEU A 2 -6.16 13.19 9.25
CA LEU A 2 -5.49 12.63 8.05
C LEU A 2 -4.00 12.32 8.26
N LYS A 3 -3.24 13.20 8.93
CA LYS A 3 -1.84 12.96 9.31
C LYS A 3 -1.64 11.60 10.00
N TYR A 4 -2.49 11.25 10.96
CA TYR A 4 -2.36 9.99 11.70
C TYR A 4 -2.66 8.77 10.82
N ILE A 5 -3.66 8.89 9.96
CA ILE A 5 -4.02 7.84 8.99
C ILE A 5 -2.87 7.59 8.02
N VAL A 6 -2.30 8.66 7.45
CA VAL A 6 -1.17 8.55 6.53
C VAL A 6 0.08 8.03 7.26
N THR A 7 0.36 8.48 8.48
CA THR A 7 1.46 7.92 9.28
C THR A 7 1.28 6.42 9.54
N PHE A 8 0.08 5.98 9.90
CA PHE A 8 -0.21 4.57 10.08
C PHE A 8 0.03 3.76 8.80
N LEU A 9 -0.43 4.26 7.65
CA LEU A 9 -0.17 3.63 6.35
C LEU A 9 1.32 3.59 6.00
N ILE A 10 2.07 4.66 6.28
CA ILE A 10 3.52 4.66 6.06
C ILE A 10 4.19 3.56 6.89
N LEU A 11 3.78 3.36 8.14
CA LEU A 11 4.33 2.30 8.99
C LEU A 11 4.00 0.91 8.43
N LEU A 12 2.76 0.69 7.97
CA LEU A 12 2.38 -0.57 7.34
C LEU A 12 3.17 -0.82 6.05
N ILE A 13 3.35 0.20 5.22
CA ILE A 13 4.17 0.15 4.00
C ILE A 13 5.62 -0.16 4.35
N ALA A 14 6.19 0.49 5.37
CA ALA A 14 7.56 0.27 5.81
C ALA A 14 7.79 -1.17 6.29
N VAL A 15 6.89 -1.69 7.15
CA VAL A 15 6.95 -3.07 7.64
C VAL A 15 6.82 -4.06 6.47
N SER A 16 5.88 -3.81 5.56
CA SER A 16 5.69 -4.67 4.38
C SER A 16 6.90 -4.64 3.46
N ALA A 17 7.48 -3.46 3.23
CA ALA A 17 8.65 -3.27 2.38
C ALA A 17 9.88 -4.01 2.93
N ILE A 18 10.13 -3.90 4.24
CA ILE A 18 11.18 -4.65 4.93
C ILE A 18 10.92 -6.15 4.82
N GLY A 19 9.68 -6.58 5.07
CA GLY A 19 9.27 -7.98 4.93
C GLY A 19 9.56 -8.52 3.53
N TYR A 20 9.14 -7.82 2.48
CA TYR A 20 9.36 -8.25 1.10
C TYR A 20 10.83 -8.22 0.67
N LEU A 21 11.64 -7.28 1.17
CA LEU A 21 13.07 -7.18 0.85
C LEU A 21 13.86 -8.36 1.45
N PHE A 22 13.63 -8.67 2.71
CA PHE A 22 14.47 -9.62 3.45
C PHE A 22 13.84 -11.01 3.59
N PHE A 23 12.51 -11.10 3.65
CA PHE A 23 11.76 -12.33 3.91
C PHE A 23 10.60 -12.55 2.91
N PRO A 24 10.85 -12.50 1.58
CA PRO A 24 9.78 -12.56 0.59
C PRO A 24 8.95 -13.84 0.68
N SER A 25 9.58 -15.00 0.91
CA SER A 25 8.89 -16.28 1.02
C SER A 25 7.91 -16.31 2.20
N ASN A 26 8.29 -15.75 3.35
CA ASN A 26 7.42 -15.62 4.52
C ASN A 26 6.25 -14.66 4.24
N MET A 27 6.50 -13.54 3.56
CA MET A 27 5.44 -12.60 3.21
C MET A 27 4.43 -13.21 2.24
N LEU A 28 4.91 -13.94 1.23
CA LEU A 28 4.08 -14.63 0.24
C LEU A 28 3.25 -15.76 0.87
N SER A 29 3.82 -16.50 1.84
CA SER A 29 3.11 -17.61 2.48
C SER A 29 1.91 -17.18 3.32
N VAL A 30 1.91 -15.96 3.87
CA VAL A 30 0.76 -15.38 4.60
C VAL A 30 -0.49 -15.39 3.73
N VAL A 31 -0.35 -15.05 2.45
CA VAL A 31 -1.45 -15.02 1.48
C VAL A 31 -1.61 -16.34 0.72
N GLY A 32 -0.89 -17.40 1.13
CA GLY A 32 -0.98 -18.73 0.54
C GLY A 32 -0.21 -18.91 -0.77
N VAL A 33 0.65 -17.95 -1.14
CA VAL A 33 1.46 -18.04 -2.36
C VAL A 33 2.70 -18.89 -2.08
N VAL A 34 2.89 -19.92 -2.90
CA VAL A 34 4.12 -20.72 -2.88
C VAL A 34 5.23 -19.91 -3.52
N SER A 35 6.28 -19.62 -2.74
CA SER A 35 7.45 -18.89 -3.21
C SER A 35 8.27 -19.71 -4.21
N ASN A 36 8.84 -18.99 -5.18
CA ASN A 36 9.84 -19.48 -6.13
C ASN A 36 10.84 -18.34 -6.43
N PRO A 37 11.99 -18.62 -7.07
CA PRO A 37 13.01 -17.60 -7.30
C PRO A 37 12.52 -16.34 -8.04
N GLN A 38 11.60 -16.51 -9.01
CA GLN A 38 11.04 -15.41 -9.79
C GLN A 38 10.11 -14.53 -8.93
N MET A 39 9.23 -15.14 -8.14
CA MET A 39 8.34 -14.44 -7.21
C MET A 39 9.12 -13.72 -6.12
N ASP A 40 10.18 -14.36 -5.61
CA ASP A 40 11.07 -13.76 -4.61
C ASP A 40 11.81 -12.54 -5.16
N PHE A 41 12.28 -12.60 -6.40
CA PHE A 41 12.87 -11.44 -7.07
C PHE A 41 11.86 -10.30 -7.21
N LEU A 42 10.66 -10.59 -7.73
CA LEU A 42 9.60 -9.59 -7.92
C LEU A 42 9.14 -8.99 -6.58
N ALA A 43 9.01 -9.81 -5.54
CA ALA A 43 8.68 -9.36 -4.19
C ALA A 43 9.74 -8.39 -3.65
N ARG A 44 11.04 -8.69 -3.82
CA ARG A 44 12.11 -7.77 -3.42
C ARG A 44 12.09 -6.47 -4.21
N THR A 45 11.83 -6.54 -5.53
CA THR A 45 11.66 -5.34 -6.36
C THR A 45 10.48 -4.49 -5.89
N LEU A 46 9.35 -5.11 -5.56
CA LEU A 46 8.20 -4.43 -4.95
C LEU A 46 8.59 -3.80 -3.61
N GLY A 47 9.30 -4.54 -2.74
CA GLY A 47 9.82 -4.02 -1.47
C GLY A 47 10.68 -2.77 -1.67
N ALA A 48 11.60 -2.77 -2.62
CA ALA A 48 12.42 -1.60 -2.96
C ALA A 48 11.56 -0.41 -3.43
N ALA A 49 10.56 -0.65 -4.28
CA ALA A 49 9.64 0.39 -4.74
C ALA A 49 8.82 0.97 -3.58
N LEU A 50 8.35 0.14 -2.65
CA LEU A 50 7.63 0.57 -1.45
C LEU A 50 8.52 1.43 -0.54
N VAL A 51 9.81 1.07 -0.35
CA VAL A 51 10.76 1.92 0.39
C VAL A 51 10.88 3.30 -0.24
N ALA A 52 10.98 3.37 -1.57
CA ALA A 52 11.13 4.65 -2.29
C ALA A 52 9.92 5.60 -2.10
N LEU A 53 8.73 5.07 -1.83
CA LEU A 53 7.53 5.90 -1.57
C LEU A 53 7.55 6.57 -0.19
N ILE A 54 8.23 6.00 0.80
CA ILE A 54 8.15 6.40 2.21
C ILE A 54 8.54 7.87 2.43
N PRO A 55 9.68 8.40 1.92
CA PRO A 55 10.10 9.77 2.20
C PRO A 55 9.10 10.81 1.69
N GLY A 56 8.58 10.61 0.48
CA GLY A 56 7.58 11.51 -0.12
C GLY A 56 6.30 11.56 0.72
N LEU A 57 5.80 10.39 1.16
CA LEU A 57 4.61 10.31 2.01
C LEU A 57 4.84 10.93 3.39
N TRP A 58 6.03 10.75 3.96
CA TRP A 58 6.42 11.30 5.26
C TRP A 58 6.38 12.82 5.29
N VAL A 59 6.81 13.46 4.20
CA VAL A 59 6.72 14.92 4.03
C VAL A 59 5.27 15.32 3.76
N ALA A 60 4.60 14.67 2.79
CA ALA A 60 3.28 15.05 2.32
C ALA A 60 2.17 14.99 3.38
N ARG A 61 2.29 14.11 4.38
CA ARG A 61 1.27 13.96 5.45
C ARG A 61 1.02 15.22 6.29
N ASN A 62 1.95 16.18 6.30
CA ASN A 62 1.83 17.44 7.05
C ASN A 62 1.31 18.59 6.18
N GLU A 63 1.44 18.50 4.85
CA GLU A 63 1.36 19.66 3.94
C GLU A 63 0.18 19.59 2.97
N LEU A 64 -1.04 19.45 3.47
CA LEU A 64 -2.22 19.19 2.64
C LEU A 64 -2.65 20.35 1.72
N GLU A 65 -2.10 21.55 1.88
CA GLU A 65 -2.37 22.68 0.99
C GLU A 65 -1.43 22.70 -0.23
N SER A 66 -0.29 22.03 -0.15
CA SER A 66 0.66 21.97 -1.26
C SER A 66 0.14 21.10 -2.40
N PRO A 67 0.10 21.61 -3.66
CA PRO A 67 -0.23 20.79 -4.82
C PRO A 67 0.66 19.55 -4.96
N VAL A 68 1.94 19.67 -4.58
CA VAL A 68 2.92 18.57 -4.62
C VAL A 68 2.56 17.49 -3.61
N ALA A 69 2.28 17.87 -2.36
CA ALA A 69 1.87 16.92 -1.33
C ALA A 69 0.55 16.22 -1.70
N ARG A 70 -0.39 16.94 -2.32
CA ARG A 70 -1.63 16.35 -2.83
C ARG A 70 -1.37 15.33 -3.95
N ALA A 71 -0.45 15.61 -4.87
CA ALA A 71 -0.07 14.67 -5.91
C ALA A 71 0.55 13.39 -5.31
N VAL A 72 1.41 13.53 -4.30
CA VAL A 72 2.01 12.39 -3.58
C VAL A 72 0.93 11.55 -2.86
N LEU A 73 -0.01 12.19 -2.17
CA LEU A 73 -1.11 11.49 -1.51
C LEU A 73 -2.08 10.84 -2.51
N LEU A 74 -2.29 11.46 -3.67
CA LEU A 74 -3.04 10.85 -4.76
C LEU A 74 -2.34 9.60 -5.29
N GLY A 75 -1.01 9.63 -5.41
CA GLY A 75 -0.21 8.45 -5.73
C GLY A 75 -0.41 7.30 -4.72
N LEU A 76 -0.43 7.61 -3.42
CA LEU A 76 -0.78 6.63 -2.39
C LEU A 76 -2.18 6.05 -2.58
N VAL A 77 -3.18 6.90 -2.83
CA VAL A 77 -4.55 6.46 -3.08
C VAL A 77 -4.64 5.54 -4.30
N ILE A 78 -3.97 5.90 -5.40
CA ILE A 78 -3.90 5.07 -6.61
C ILE A 78 -3.26 3.71 -6.28
N TYR A 79 -2.16 3.69 -5.54
CA TYR A 79 -1.54 2.45 -5.08
C TYR A 79 -2.50 1.59 -4.25
N LEU A 80 -3.24 2.19 -3.31
CA LEU A 80 -4.20 1.45 -2.47
C LEU A 80 -5.30 0.80 -3.32
N PHE A 81 -5.84 1.51 -4.30
CA PHE A 81 -6.88 0.96 -5.17
C PHE A 81 -6.34 -0.07 -6.16
N LEU A 82 -5.25 0.22 -6.87
CA LEU A 82 -4.67 -0.70 -7.84
C LEU A 82 -4.13 -1.96 -7.17
N GLY A 83 -3.46 -1.83 -6.02
CA GLY A 83 -3.01 -2.99 -5.23
C GLY A 83 -4.18 -3.84 -4.75
N SER A 84 -5.29 -3.21 -4.35
CA SER A 84 -6.52 -3.93 -3.98
C SER A 84 -7.14 -4.66 -5.17
N LEU A 85 -7.12 -4.05 -6.36
CA LEU A 85 -7.62 -4.66 -7.59
C LEU A 85 -6.76 -5.87 -8.00
N VAL A 86 -5.43 -5.74 -7.92
CA VAL A 86 -4.49 -6.83 -8.21
C VAL A 86 -4.72 -8.01 -7.26
N ASP A 87 -4.83 -7.75 -5.96
CA ASP A 87 -5.04 -8.81 -4.96
C ASP A 87 -6.43 -9.45 -5.09
N PHE A 88 -7.46 -8.66 -5.43
CA PHE A 88 -8.79 -9.20 -5.69
C PHE A 88 -8.79 -10.08 -6.94
N TYR A 89 -8.14 -9.64 -8.02
CA TYR A 89 -7.99 -10.46 -9.22
C TYR A 89 -7.24 -11.76 -8.91
N ALA A 90 -6.12 -11.69 -8.18
CA ALA A 90 -5.38 -12.87 -7.73
C ALA A 90 -6.26 -13.83 -6.90
N TYR A 91 -7.12 -13.30 -6.04
CA TYR A 91 -8.08 -14.10 -5.26
C TYR A 91 -9.09 -14.82 -6.17
N THR A 92 -9.64 -14.15 -7.18
CA THR A 92 -10.56 -14.79 -8.16
C THR A 92 -9.91 -15.91 -8.96
N GLN A 93 -8.58 -15.88 -9.11
CA GLN A 93 -7.78 -16.90 -9.78
C GLN A 93 -7.24 -17.97 -8.82
N ALA A 94 -7.67 -17.95 -7.54
CA ALA A 94 -7.18 -18.82 -6.47
C ALA A 94 -5.65 -18.78 -6.25
N LEU A 95 -5.00 -17.68 -6.64
CA LEU A 95 -3.57 -17.45 -6.42
C LEU A 95 -3.26 -17.02 -4.99
N VAL A 96 -4.20 -16.35 -4.33
CA VAL A 96 -4.12 -15.96 -2.92
C VAL A 96 -5.34 -16.48 -2.15
N ASN A 97 -5.17 -16.72 -0.87
CA ASN A 97 -6.22 -17.19 0.02
C ASN A 97 -7.14 -16.05 0.51
N SER A 98 -8.18 -16.41 1.28
CA SER A 98 -9.17 -15.45 1.80
C SER A 98 -8.62 -14.45 2.83
N ILE A 99 -7.39 -14.63 3.35
CA ILE A 99 -6.73 -13.68 4.26
C ILE A 99 -6.45 -12.34 3.54
N SER A 100 -6.39 -12.35 2.21
CA SER A 100 -6.21 -11.14 1.40
C SER A 100 -7.45 -10.24 1.40
N LEU A 101 -8.66 -10.78 1.63
CA LEU A 101 -9.92 -10.03 1.54
C LEU A 101 -10.03 -8.88 2.56
N PRO A 102 -9.72 -9.09 3.87
CA PRO A 102 -9.65 -7.97 4.82
C PRO A 102 -8.66 -6.88 4.39
N SER A 103 -7.48 -7.25 3.88
CA SER A 103 -6.47 -6.29 3.42
C SER A 103 -6.96 -5.45 2.22
N ILE A 104 -7.63 -6.09 1.26
CA ILE A 104 -8.30 -5.42 0.12
C ILE A 104 -9.32 -4.40 0.64
N ALA A 105 -10.25 -4.84 1.51
CA ALA A 105 -11.30 -3.98 2.04
C ALA A 105 -10.74 -2.77 2.80
N VAL A 106 -9.73 -3.00 3.65
CA VAL A 106 -9.07 -1.94 4.43
C VAL A 106 -8.38 -0.92 3.52
N ARG A 107 -7.63 -1.37 2.50
CA ARG A 107 -6.95 -0.45 1.57
C ARG A 107 -7.94 0.39 0.77
N VAL A 108 -9.02 -0.22 0.27
CA VAL A 108 -10.11 0.49 -0.43
C VAL A 108 -10.74 1.55 0.47
N LEU A 109 -11.10 1.17 1.71
CA LEU A 109 -11.68 2.09 2.68
C LEU A 109 -10.74 3.25 3.01
N LEU A 110 -9.46 2.96 3.27
CA LEU A 110 -8.46 3.99 3.56
C LEU A 110 -8.22 4.92 2.37
N GLY A 111 -8.24 4.40 1.14
CA GLY A 111 -8.18 5.21 -0.08
C GLY A 111 -9.31 6.24 -0.14
N PHE A 112 -10.55 5.81 0.10
CA PHE A 112 -11.70 6.72 0.18
C PHE A 112 -11.60 7.74 1.32
N VAL A 113 -11.14 7.31 2.50
CA VAL A 113 -10.95 8.20 3.65
C VAL A 113 -9.92 9.30 3.34
N ILE A 114 -8.80 8.98 2.69
CA ILE A 114 -7.80 9.97 2.28
C ILE A 114 -8.41 10.97 1.28
N LEU A 115 -9.10 10.48 0.25
CA LEU A 115 -9.78 11.33 -0.74
C LEU A 115 -10.79 12.28 -0.08
N TRP A 116 -11.56 11.78 0.88
CA TRP A 116 -12.53 12.57 1.64
C TRP A 116 -11.87 13.74 2.38
N PHE A 117 -10.77 13.48 3.10
CA PHE A 117 -10.03 14.53 3.81
C PHE A 117 -9.34 15.51 2.87
N MET A 118 -8.83 15.04 1.72
CA MET A 118 -8.25 15.92 0.69
C MET A 118 -9.31 16.86 0.09
N ARG A 119 -10.54 16.37 -0.13
CA ARG A 119 -11.64 17.20 -0.64
C ARG A 119 -12.12 18.22 0.39
N LYS A 120 -12.28 17.82 1.66
CA LYS A 120 -12.80 18.71 2.72
C LYS A 120 -11.94 19.95 2.95
N LYS A 121 -10.62 19.86 2.76
CA LYS A 121 -9.71 21.02 2.86
C LYS A 121 -9.81 22.02 1.70
N ARG A 122 -10.50 21.64 0.61
CA ARG A 122 -10.69 22.48 -0.57
C ARG A 122 -11.93 23.37 -0.48
N ALA A 123 -12.84 23.07 0.46
CA ALA A 123 -14.11 23.74 0.70
C ALA A 123 -14.02 24.55 1.99
#